data_AF-A0A7C9ABH5-F1
#
_entry.id   AF-A0A7C9ABH5-F1
#
_cell.length_a   1.000
_cell.length_b   1.000
_cell.length_c   1.000
_cell.angle_alpha   90.00
_cell.angle_beta   90.00
_cell.angle_gamma   90.00
#
_symmetry.space_group_name_H-M   'P 1'
#
loop_
_entity.id
_entity.type
_entity.pdbx_description
1 polymer ?
#
loop_
_entity_poly.entity_id
_entity_poly.type
_entity_poly.pdbx_seq_one_letter_code
_entity_poly.pdbx_strand_id
1 'polypeptide(L)'
;LASPVVAVINFLHFPKIYGLLVVRLTLGCVILSTLRFFRLQIRRKFGRQVEAFFVILTVLQFHLLFYSTRPLPNILALGLVNMAYGYWLEGSCYRTLQFLVVATLIFRCDVLLLACPIGLQLLLTRSISLWKGIKYCIVTALFSVGLT
;
A
#
# COMPACT_ATOMS: atom_id res chain seq x y z
N LEU A 1 5.84 3.84 -13.33
CA LEU A 1 6.06 2.41 -13.02
C LEU A 1 6.02 1.48 -14.25
N ALA A 2 5.12 1.65 -15.22
CA ALA A 2 5.05 0.79 -16.43
C ALA A 2 5.83 1.31 -17.67
N SER A 3 6.35 2.54 -17.64
CA SER A 3 7.01 3.20 -18.78
C SER A 3 8.19 2.41 -19.41
N PRO A 4 9.13 1.81 -18.63
CA PRO A 4 10.23 1.06 -19.24
C PRO A 4 9.79 -0.32 -19.77
N VAL A 5 8.78 -0.93 -19.15
CA VAL A 5 8.25 -2.25 -19.55
C VAL A 5 7.46 -2.14 -20.86
N VAL A 6 6.70 -1.05 -21.03
CA VAL A 6 5.96 -0.77 -22.28
C VAL A 6 6.92 -0.41 -23.42
N ALA A 7 8.05 0.25 -23.14
CA ALA A 7 9.07 0.53 -24.15
C ALA A 7 9.72 -0.76 -24.69
N VAL A 8 10.02 -1.72 -23.82
CA VAL A 8 10.58 -3.03 -24.20
C VAL A 8 9.57 -3.87 -25.01
N ILE A 9 8.29 -3.80 -24.67
CA ILE A 9 7.24 -4.54 -25.39
C ILE A 9 6.95 -3.93 -26.77
N ASN A 10 7.00 -2.60 -26.91
CA ASN A 10 6.92 -1.92 -28.21
C ASN A 10 8.15 -2.19 -29.09
N PHE A 11 9.34 -2.34 -28.50
CA PHE A 11 10.56 -2.68 -29.24
C PHE A 11 10.54 -4.13 -29.78
N LEU A 12 9.79 -5.03 -29.14
CA LEU A 12 9.74 -6.46 -29.46
C LEU A 12 8.53 -6.89 -30.32
N HIS A 13 7.70 -5.97 -30.84
CA HIS A 13 6.55 -6.27 -31.72
C HIS A 13 5.55 -7.33 -31.19
N PHE A 14 5.49 -7.56 -29.87
CA PHE A 14 4.49 -8.48 -29.30
C PHE A 14 3.09 -7.84 -29.31
N PRO A 15 2.03 -8.61 -29.61
CA PRO A 15 0.68 -8.05 -29.62
C PRO A 15 0.34 -7.51 -28.23
N LYS A 16 -0.33 -6.35 -28.19
CA LYS A 16 -0.67 -5.56 -26.98
C LYS A 16 -1.28 -6.38 -25.82
N ILE A 17 -1.86 -7.54 -26.13
CA ILE A 17 -2.44 -8.50 -25.18
C ILE A 17 -1.39 -9.05 -24.21
N TYR A 18 -0.19 -9.41 -24.66
CA TYR A 18 0.86 -9.94 -23.76
C TYR A 18 1.35 -8.88 -22.77
N GLY A 19 1.47 -7.63 -23.20
CA GLY A 19 1.87 -6.54 -22.32
C GLY A 19 0.83 -6.26 -21.23
N LEU A 20 -0.46 -6.30 -21.57
CA LEU A 20 -1.52 -6.20 -20.57
C LEU A 20 -1.49 -7.37 -19.59
N LEU A 21 -1.25 -8.60 -20.06
CA LEU A 21 -1.19 -9.79 -19.19
C LEU A 21 -0.01 -9.71 -18.20
N VAL A 22 1.16 -9.29 -18.66
CA VAL A 22 2.36 -9.09 -17.81
C VAL A 22 2.11 -8.00 -16.76
N VAL A 23 1.51 -6.87 -17.14
CA VAL A 23 1.16 -5.80 -16.19
C VAL A 23 0.17 -6.28 -15.13
N ARG A 24 -0.83 -7.09 -15.51
CA ARG A 24 -1.80 -7.66 -14.56
C ARG A 24 -1.17 -8.65 -13.59
N LEU A 25 -0.29 -9.53 -14.07
CA LEU A 25 0.43 -10.48 -13.22
C LEU A 25 1.37 -9.78 -12.25
N THR A 26 2.18 -8.84 -12.75
CA THR A 26 3.10 -8.07 -11.91
C THR A 26 2.36 -7.28 -10.83
N LEU A 27 1.25 -6.62 -11.19
CA LEU A 27 0.40 -5.92 -10.21
C LEU A 27 -0.15 -6.88 -9.14
N GLY A 28 -0.71 -8.02 -9.56
CA GLY A 28 -1.21 -9.04 -8.65
C GLY A 28 -0.12 -9.55 -7.69
N CYS A 29 1.08 -9.82 -8.20
CA CYS A 29 2.22 -10.23 -7.39
C CYS A 29 2.63 -9.17 -6.36
N VAL A 30 2.64 -7.89 -6.74
CA VAL A 30 2.95 -6.77 -5.82
C VAL A 30 1.93 -6.74 -4.68
N ILE A 31 0.64 -6.79 -4.97
CA ILE A 31 -0.42 -6.73 -3.96
C ILE A 31 -0.37 -7.95 -3.04
N LEU A 32 -0.22 -9.15 -3.60
CA LEU A 32 -0.06 -10.37 -2.81
C LEU A 32 1.17 -10.30 -1.89
N SER A 33 2.26 -9.68 -2.34
CA SER A 33 3.46 -9.47 -1.52
C SER A 33 3.17 -8.52 -0.34
N THR A 34 2.44 -7.41 -0.58
CA THR A 34 2.03 -6.50 0.51
C THR A 34 1.08 -7.16 1.51
N LEU A 35 0.13 -7.98 1.04
CA LEU A 35 -0.77 -8.75 1.90
C LEU A 35 -0.02 -9.81 2.71
N ARG A 36 0.95 -10.48 2.10
CA ARG A 36 1.82 -11.43 2.80
C ARG A 36 2.60 -10.73 3.92
N PHE A 37 3.16 -9.56 3.66
CA PHE A 37 3.83 -8.77 4.70
C PHE A 37 2.87 -8.42 5.83
N PHE A 38 1.68 -7.92 5.52
CA PHE A 38 0.68 -7.58 6.54
C PHE A 38 0.26 -8.79 7.37
N ARG A 39 0.00 -9.94 6.73
CA ARG A 39 -0.30 -11.22 7.39
C ARG A 39 0.79 -11.64 8.37
N LEU A 40 2.07 -11.50 8.00
CA LEU A 40 3.19 -11.82 8.87
C LEU A 40 3.22 -10.93 10.13
N GLN A 41 2.89 -9.65 9.98
CA GLN A 41 2.82 -8.72 11.12
C GLN A 41 1.63 -9.02 12.03
N ILE A 42 0.47 -9.40 11.47
CA ILE A 42 -0.68 -9.89 12.26
C ILE A 42 -0.29 -11.12 13.07
N ARG A 43 0.36 -12.10 12.43
CA ARG A 43 0.82 -13.32 13.12
C ARG A 43 1.77 -13.02 14.26
N ARG A 44 2.69 -12.07 14.07
CA ARG A 44 3.65 -11.66 15.10
C ARG A 44 2.98 -11.00 16.31
N LYS A 45 1.96 -10.17 16.07
CA LYS A 45 1.31 -9.36 17.13
C LYS A 45 0.14 -10.06 17.81
N PHE A 46 -0.66 -10.81 17.06
CA PHE A 46 -1.90 -11.42 17.53
C PHE A 46 -1.88 -12.96 17.53
N GLY A 47 -0.78 -13.57 17.06
CA GLY A 47 -0.62 -15.02 17.03
C GLY A 47 -1.24 -15.70 15.79
N ARG A 48 -1.17 -17.03 15.77
CA ARG A 48 -1.47 -17.86 14.58
C ARG A 48 -2.97 -18.07 14.33
N GLN A 49 -3.80 -17.99 15.38
CA GLN A 49 -5.25 -18.09 15.23
C GLN A 49 -5.82 -16.89 14.47
N VAL A 50 -5.44 -15.67 14.86
CA VAL A 50 -5.88 -14.44 14.19
C VAL A 50 -5.38 -14.34 12.75
N GLU A 51 -4.17 -14.83 12.48
CA GLU A 51 -3.66 -14.96 11.11
C GLU A 51 -4.55 -15.87 10.25
N ALA A 52 -4.96 -17.03 10.78
CA ALA A 52 -5.82 -17.96 10.04
C ALA A 52 -7.18 -17.33 9.72
N PHE A 53 -7.81 -16.65 10.69
CA PHE A 53 -9.06 -15.92 10.46
C PHE A 53 -8.88 -14.81 9.41
N PHE A 54 -7.80 -14.03 9.49
CA PHE A 54 -7.49 -13.00 8.51
C PHE A 54 -7.38 -13.57 7.09
N VAL A 55 -6.68 -14.70 6.91
CA VAL A 55 -6.54 -15.35 5.60
C VAL A 55 -7.90 -15.85 5.10
N ILE A 56 -8.68 -16.52 5.95
CA ILE A 56 -10.01 -17.04 5.58
C ILE A 56 -10.92 -15.89 5.11
N LEU A 57 -11.01 -14.79 5.87
CA LEU A 57 -11.81 -13.63 5.50
C LEU A 57 -11.31 -12.99 4.19
N THR A 58 -9.99 -12.89 4.01
CA THR A 58 -9.39 -12.32 2.79
C THR A 58 -9.71 -13.17 1.56
N VAL A 59 -9.67 -14.50 1.68
CA VAL A 59 -9.99 -15.42 0.58
C VAL A 59 -11.49 -15.43 0.27
N LEU A 60 -12.35 -15.34 1.29
CA LEU A 60 -13.80 -15.22 1.12
C LEU A 60 -14.19 -13.92 0.39
N GLN A 61 -13.43 -12.85 0.58
CA GLN A 61 -13.69 -11.57 -0.08
C GLN A 61 -13.26 -11.59 -1.55
N PHE A 62 -14.14 -12.07 -2.43
CA PHE A 62 -13.92 -12.15 -3.88
C PHE A 62 -13.47 -10.80 -4.48
N HIS A 63 -13.98 -9.69 -3.94
CA HIS A 63 -13.73 -8.34 -4.43
C HIS A 63 -12.23 -7.98 -4.36
N LEU A 64 -11.50 -8.43 -3.34
CA LEU A 64 -10.09 -8.07 -3.17
C LEU A 64 -9.23 -8.79 -4.21
N LEU A 65 -9.44 -10.11 -4.38
CA LEU A 65 -8.73 -10.92 -5.38
C LEU A 65 -9.09 -10.50 -6.81
N PHE A 66 -10.36 -10.20 -7.08
CA PHE A 66 -10.82 -9.75 -8.39
C PHE A 66 -10.18 -8.43 -8.82
N TYR A 67 -10.12 -7.44 -7.91
CA TYR A 67 -9.53 -6.15 -8.26
C TYR A 67 -7.99 -6.16 -8.24
N SER A 68 -7.34 -7.09 -7.53
CA SER A 68 -5.87 -7.16 -7.45
C SER A 68 -5.16 -7.35 -8.80
N THR A 69 -5.87 -7.88 -9.79
CA THR A 69 -5.34 -8.11 -11.15
C THR A 69 -5.63 -6.95 -12.12
N ARG A 70 -6.38 -5.92 -11.70
CA ARG A 70 -6.74 -4.79 -12.55
C ARG A 70 -5.89 -3.56 -12.18
N PRO A 71 -5.24 -2.89 -13.14
CA PRO A 71 -4.43 -1.70 -12.90
C PRO A 71 -5.32 -0.50 -12.60
N LEU A 72 -5.91 -0.48 -11.41
CA LEU A 72 -6.61 0.67 -10.86
C LEU A 72 -5.70 1.35 -9.83
N PRO A 73 -5.66 2.70 -9.80
CA PRO A 73 -4.93 3.46 -8.78
C PRO A 73 -5.27 3.00 -7.35
N ASN A 74 -6.53 2.62 -7.13
CA ASN A 74 -7.03 2.16 -5.83
C ASN A 74 -6.32 0.91 -5.31
N ILE A 75 -5.91 0.02 -6.21
CA ILE A 75 -5.27 -1.23 -5.81
C ILE A 75 -3.82 -0.99 -5.42
N LEU A 76 -3.13 -0.08 -6.12
CA LEU A 76 -1.82 0.39 -5.71
C LEU A 76 -1.87 1.13 -4.37
N ALA A 77 -2.88 1.97 -4.16
CA ALA A 77 -3.13 2.62 -2.87
C ALA A 77 -3.34 1.58 -1.76
N LEU A 78 -4.15 0.53 -2.01
CA LEU A 78 -4.38 -0.57 -1.07
C LEU A 78 -3.07 -1.28 -0.69
N GLY A 79 -2.16 -1.51 -1.64
CA GLY A 79 -0.85 -2.09 -1.37
C GLY A 79 0.00 -1.24 -0.41
N LEU A 80 0.01 0.08 -0.61
CA LEU A 80 0.71 1.01 0.28
C LEU A 80 0.06 1.08 1.66
N VAL A 81 -1.26 1.08 1.73
CA VAL A 81 -2.02 1.06 3.00
C VAL A 81 -1.75 -0.23 3.77
N ASN A 82 -1.71 -1.39 3.10
CA ASN A 82 -1.32 -2.66 3.72
C ASN A 82 0.09 -2.62 4.32
N MET A 83 1.04 -1.97 3.62
CA MET A 83 2.38 -1.74 4.18
C MET A 83 2.34 -0.81 5.39
N ALA A 84 1.59 0.30 5.31
CA ALA A 84 1.44 1.23 6.42
C ALA A 84 0.90 0.54 7.68
N TYR A 85 -0.12 -0.31 7.51
CA TYR A 85 -0.66 -1.14 8.59
C TYR A 85 0.34 -2.16 9.11
N GLY A 86 1.12 -2.81 8.23
CA GLY A 86 2.18 -3.72 8.64
C GLY A 86 3.22 -3.03 9.53
N TYR A 87 3.69 -1.84 9.13
CA TYR A 87 4.61 -1.04 9.95
C TYR A 87 3.98 -0.50 11.23
N TRP A 88 2.67 -0.26 11.22
CA TRP A 88 1.94 0.17 12.39
C TRP A 88 1.87 -0.94 13.43
N LEU A 89 1.61 -2.17 12.99
CA LEU A 89 1.64 -3.35 13.86
C LEU A 89 3.06 -3.60 14.40
N GLU A 90 4.09 -3.39 13.59
CA GLU A 90 5.51 -3.48 13.98
C GLU A 90 5.93 -2.38 14.98
N GLY A 91 5.13 -1.32 15.15
CA GLY A 91 5.43 -0.19 16.06
C GLY A 91 6.28 0.92 15.41
N SER A 92 6.58 0.81 14.12
CA SER A 92 7.37 1.78 13.36
C SER A 92 6.53 2.96 12.87
N CYS A 93 6.16 3.83 13.80
CA CYS A 93 5.25 4.96 13.60
C CYS A 93 5.62 5.90 12.44
N TYR A 94 6.92 6.19 12.26
CA TYR A 94 7.40 7.08 11.19
C TYR A 94 7.19 6.48 9.80
N ARG A 95 7.45 5.18 9.62
CA ARG A 95 7.26 4.50 8.33
C ARG A 95 5.79 4.41 7.97
N THR A 96 4.93 4.11 8.95
CA THR A 96 3.47 4.12 8.77
C THR A 96 2.97 5.45 8.20
N LEU A 97 3.39 6.57 8.79
CA LEU A 97 3.02 7.91 8.31
C LEU A 97 3.51 8.17 6.89
N GLN A 98 4.77 7.83 6.58
CA GLN A 98 5.32 8.02 5.24
C GLN A 98 4.50 7.26 4.18
N PHE A 99 4.21 5.98 4.41
CA PHE A 99 3.42 5.18 3.47
C PHE A 99 1.97 5.70 3.33
N LEU A 100 1.35 6.17 4.40
CA LEU A 100 0.01 6.78 4.36
C LEU A 100 0.01 8.09 3.55
N VAL A 101 0.98 8.99 3.79
CA VAL A 101 1.08 10.27 3.07
C VAL A 101 1.31 10.04 1.57
N VAL A 102 2.21 9.12 1.21
CA VAL A 102 2.45 8.73 -0.19
C VAL A 102 1.19 8.14 -0.83
N ALA A 103 0.47 7.26 -0.12
CA ALA A 103 -0.77 6.68 -0.62
C ALA A 103 -1.85 7.75 -0.86
N THR A 104 -1.98 8.72 0.04
CA THR A 104 -2.95 9.81 -0.07
C THR A 104 -2.63 10.77 -1.22
N LEU A 105 -1.36 11.18 -1.36
CA LEU A 105 -0.99 12.20 -2.34
C LEU A 105 -0.89 11.69 -3.78
N ILE A 106 -0.33 10.49 -3.97
CA ILE A 106 -0.12 9.96 -5.33
C ILE A 106 -1.41 9.38 -5.91
N PHE A 107 -2.21 8.70 -5.08
CA PHE A 107 -3.32 7.89 -5.60
C PHE A 107 -4.69 8.50 -5.35
N ARG A 108 -4.97 8.99 -4.14
CA ARG A 108 -6.33 9.46 -3.81
C ARG A 108 -6.44 10.17 -2.45
N CYS A 109 -7.16 11.28 -2.44
CA CYS A 109 -7.55 11.99 -1.22
C CYS A 109 -8.47 11.16 -0.29
N ASP A 110 -9.18 10.13 -0.81
CA ASP A 110 -10.03 9.25 0.02
C ASP A 110 -9.23 8.53 1.11
N VAL A 111 -7.94 8.25 0.87
CA VAL A 111 -7.03 7.64 1.87
C VAL A 111 -6.72 8.60 3.01
N LEU A 112 -6.89 9.92 2.82
CA LEU A 112 -6.73 10.94 3.87
C LEU A 112 -7.70 10.68 5.04
N LEU A 113 -8.92 10.24 4.73
CA LEU A 113 -9.97 9.96 5.70
C LEU A 113 -9.58 8.82 6.64
N LEU A 114 -8.74 7.89 6.16
CA LEU A 114 -8.17 6.79 6.91
C LEU A 114 -6.83 7.17 7.57
N ALA A 115 -6.05 8.04 6.94
CA ALA A 115 -4.80 8.58 7.48
C ALA A 115 -5.02 9.50 8.70
N CYS A 116 -6.08 10.30 8.68
CA CYS A 116 -6.41 11.25 9.75
C CYS A 116 -6.62 10.58 11.12
N PRO A 117 -7.47 9.54 11.28
CA PRO A 117 -7.65 8.87 12.56
C PRO A 117 -6.40 8.09 13.02
N ILE A 118 -5.66 7.45 12.09
CA ILE A 118 -4.42 6.73 12.43
C ILE A 118 -3.35 7.72 12.89
N GLY A 119 -3.21 8.86 12.18
CA GLY A 119 -2.33 9.95 12.56
C GLY A 119 -2.70 10.54 13.92
N LEU A 120 -3.99 10.77 14.16
CA LEU A 120 -4.51 11.26 15.44
C LEU A 120 -4.25 10.27 16.59
N GLN A 121 -4.45 8.97 16.35
CA GLN A 121 -4.15 7.92 17.33
C GLN A 121 -2.65 7.87 17.67
N LEU A 122 -1.77 7.98 16.67
CA LEU A 122 -0.31 8.04 16.87
C LEU A 122 0.10 9.29 17.65
N LEU A 123 -0.62 10.40 17.46
CA LEU A 123 -0.49 11.65 18.19
C LEU A 123 -0.85 11.50 19.67
N LEU A 124 -2.03 10.92 19.92
CA LEU A 124 -2.60 10.67 21.25
C LEU A 124 -1.75 9.69 22.06
N THR A 125 -1.17 8.69 21.39
CA THR A 125 -0.27 7.70 22.01
C THR A 125 1.11 8.29 22.33
N ARG A 126 1.35 9.59 22.08
CA ARG A 126 2.61 10.33 22.31
C ARG A 126 3.85 9.70 21.65
N SER A 127 3.67 8.76 20.74
CA SER A 127 4.76 8.05 20.06
C SER A 127 5.51 8.94 19.07
N ILE A 128 4.94 10.11 18.74
CA ILE A 128 5.50 11.10 17.81
C ILE A 128 5.26 12.51 18.34
N SER A 129 6.27 13.35 18.32
CA SER A 129 6.12 14.80 18.57
C SER A 129 5.36 15.44 17.41
N LEU A 130 4.32 16.25 17.71
CA LEU A 130 3.47 16.96 16.74
C LEU A 130 4.30 17.61 15.63
N TRP A 131 5.34 18.35 16.03
CA TRP A 131 6.21 19.10 15.14
C TRP A 131 7.06 18.21 14.24
N LYS A 132 7.55 17.07 14.74
CA LYS A 132 8.27 16.09 13.91
C LYS A 132 7.31 15.39 12.95
N GLY A 133 6.12 15.01 13.39
CA GLY A 133 5.09 14.40 12.54
C GLY A 133 4.70 15.31 11.37
N ILE A 134 4.43 16.59 11.65
CA ILE A 134 4.10 17.60 10.63
C ILE A 134 5.28 17.82 9.67
N LYS A 135 6.51 17.96 10.18
CA LYS A 135 7.70 18.08 9.32
C LYS A 135 7.87 16.87 8.39
N TYR A 136 7.69 15.66 8.90
CA TYR A 136 7.76 14.46 8.08
C TYR A 136 6.62 14.39 7.05
N CYS A 137 5.40 14.74 7.42
CA CYS A 137 4.28 14.83 6.47
C CYS A 137 4.58 15.83 5.35
N ILE A 138 5.06 17.03 5.68
CA ILE A 138 5.40 18.07 4.70
C ILE A 138 6.54 17.63 3.78
N VAL A 139 7.61 17.07 4.32
CA VAL A 139 8.76 16.58 3.52
C VAL A 139 8.34 15.44 2.60
N THR A 140 7.56 14.48 3.13
CA THR A 140 7.04 13.37 2.32
C THR A 140 6.06 13.86 1.27
N ALA A 141 5.28 14.91 1.58
CA ALA A 141 4.37 15.54 0.64
C ALA A 141 5.10 16.25 -0.51
N LEU A 142 6.11 17.05 -0.19
CA LEU A 142 6.96 17.70 -1.18
C LEU A 142 7.68 16.68 -2.08
N PHE A 143 8.21 15.62 -1.50
CA PHE A 143 8.85 14.54 -2.26
C PHE A 143 7.86 13.79 -3.16
N SER A 144 6.63 13.57 -2.68
CA SER A 144 5.56 12.94 -3.45
C SER A 144 5.09 13.81 -4.61
N VAL A 145 4.98 15.13 -4.41
CA VAL A 145 4.63 16.08 -5.47
C VAL A 145 5.71 16.15 -6.54
N GLY A 146 6.99 16.07 -6.17
CA GLY A 146 8.09 16.03 -7.14
C GLY A 146 8.23 14.71 -7.91
N LEU A 147 7.64 13.61 -7.40
CA LEU A 147 7.62 12.30 -8.06
C LEU A 147 6.40 12.11 -8.99
N THR A 148 5.39 12.97 -8.85
CA THR A 148 4.18 12.97 -9.68
C THR A 148 4.43 13.73 -10.97
#